data_AF-A0A820KCJ8-F1
#
_entry.id   AF-A0A820KCJ8-F1
#
_cell.length_a   1.000
_cell.length_b   1.000
_cell.length_c   1.000
_cell.angle_alpha   90.00
_cell.angle_beta   90.00
_cell.angle_gamma   90.00
#
_symmetry.space_group_name_H-M   'P 1'
#
loop_
_entity.id
_entity.type
_entity.pdbx_description
1 polymer ?
#
loop_
_entity_poly.entity_id
_entity_poly.type
_entity_poly.pdbx_seq_one_letter_code
_entity_poly.pdbx_strand_id
1 'polypeptide(L)'
;GEYMTAYDKEQNREAVETYVVQRYLDNPYLIGGKKFDIRIYTLVTSYNPLRMWLYREGFARLSGTRYTSESIEDTYVHITNNAIQKNAPNYDPDKGYKWSMGRVRQFLIAKHGQ
;
A
#
# COMPACT_ATOMS: atom_id res chain seq x y z
N GLY A 1 -28.27 36.23 -22.74
CA GLY A 1 -27.34 35.20 -22.23
C GLY A 1 -26.36 35.90 -21.34
N GLU A 2 -26.27 35.49 -20.07
CA GLU A 2 -25.39 36.12 -19.10
C GLU A 2 -23.92 35.92 -19.50
N TYR A 3 -23.16 37.01 -19.57
CA TYR A 3 -21.74 37.00 -19.88
C TYR A 3 -20.96 36.76 -18.59
N MET A 4 -20.29 35.61 -18.45
CA MET A 4 -19.35 35.38 -17.35
C MET A 4 -18.24 36.44 -17.38
N THR A 5 -17.96 37.03 -16.24
CA THR A 5 -16.90 38.01 -16.05
C THR A 5 -15.53 37.31 -15.99
N ALA A 6 -14.44 38.06 -16.18
CA ALA A 6 -13.08 37.52 -15.98
C ALA A 6 -12.85 37.03 -14.53
N TYR A 7 -13.62 37.55 -13.58
CA TYR A 7 -13.62 37.14 -12.17
C TYR A 7 -14.16 35.71 -11.98
N ASP A 8 -15.18 35.33 -12.75
CA ASP A 8 -15.77 33.98 -12.73
C ASP A 8 -14.82 32.92 -13.33
N LYS A 9 -13.94 33.32 -14.26
CA LYS A 9 -12.90 32.45 -14.83
C LYS A 9 -11.75 32.18 -13.85
N GLU A 10 -11.51 33.08 -12.91
CA GLU A 10 -10.37 32.99 -11.98
C GLU A 10 -10.68 32.11 -10.77
N GLN A 11 -11.94 32.07 -10.31
CA GLN A 11 -12.41 31.11 -9.30
C GLN A 11 -12.53 29.68 -9.83
N ASN A 12 -12.59 29.48 -11.15
CA ASN A 12 -12.78 28.17 -11.78
C ASN A 12 -11.48 27.56 -12.33
N ARG A 13 -10.30 28.02 -11.85
CA ARG A 13 -9.06 27.28 -12.05
C ARG A 13 -9.06 26.12 -11.06
N GLU A 14 -9.43 24.93 -11.51
CA GLU A 14 -9.17 23.70 -10.77
C GLU A 14 -7.71 23.72 -10.30
N ALA A 15 -7.49 23.53 -9.00
CA ALA A 15 -6.16 23.49 -8.43
C ALA A 15 -5.38 22.37 -9.14
N VAL A 16 -4.20 22.69 -9.66
CA VAL A 16 -3.33 21.70 -10.30
C VAL A 16 -2.97 20.64 -9.26
N GLU A 17 -3.46 19.41 -9.45
CA GLU A 17 -3.11 18.31 -8.57
C GLU A 17 -1.61 18.01 -8.69
N THR A 18 -0.95 17.96 -7.53
CA THR A 18 0.47 17.63 -7.46
C THR A 18 0.65 16.12 -7.41
N TYR A 19 1.45 15.57 -8.31
CA TYR A 19 1.73 14.14 -8.39
C TYR A 19 3.20 13.81 -8.13
N VAL A 20 3.45 12.60 -7.65
CA VAL A 20 4.78 12.02 -7.54
C VAL A 20 4.90 10.86 -8.53
N VAL A 21 5.93 10.88 -9.36
CA VAL A 21 6.28 9.74 -10.22
C VAL A 21 7.35 8.91 -9.50
N GLN A 22 7.05 7.64 -9.25
CA GLN A 22 7.96 6.70 -8.61
C GLN A 22 8.14 5.47 -9.50
N ARG A 23 9.38 4.98 -9.62
CA ARG A 23 9.65 3.70 -10.28
C ARG A 23 8.88 2.58 -9.55
N TYR A 24 8.12 1.82 -10.33
CA TYR A 24 7.42 0.64 -9.85
C TYR A 24 8.39 -0.52 -9.58
N LEU A 25 8.19 -1.23 -8.47
CA LEU A 25 8.94 -2.45 -8.15
C LEU A 25 8.31 -3.62 -8.91
N ASP A 26 8.93 -3.96 -10.03
CA ASP A 26 8.48 -4.95 -11.03
C ASP A 26 8.73 -6.41 -10.61
N ASN A 27 9.78 -6.68 -9.84
CA ASN A 27 10.08 -8.00 -9.26
C ASN A 27 9.97 -7.99 -7.71
N PRO A 28 8.76 -7.86 -7.13
CA PRO A 28 8.58 -7.85 -5.69
C PRO A 28 8.79 -9.24 -5.10
N TYR A 29 9.30 -9.29 -3.87
CA TYR A 29 9.31 -10.54 -3.11
C TYR A 29 7.88 -10.98 -2.80
N LEU A 30 7.58 -12.27 -2.99
CA LEU A 30 6.22 -12.80 -2.89
C LEU A 30 6.07 -13.80 -1.73
N ILE A 31 4.95 -13.69 -1.02
CA ILE A 31 4.49 -14.69 -0.05
C ILE A 31 3.37 -15.49 -0.71
N GLY A 32 3.59 -16.79 -0.93
CA GLY A 32 2.60 -17.65 -1.59
C GLY A 32 2.22 -17.19 -3.01
N GLY A 33 3.13 -16.49 -3.71
CA GLY A 33 2.87 -15.90 -5.02
C GLY A 33 2.05 -14.61 -4.99
N LYS A 34 1.82 -14.01 -3.81
CA LYS A 34 1.06 -12.76 -3.65
C LYS A 34 1.98 -11.62 -3.25
N LYS A 35 1.70 -10.41 -3.75
CA LYS A 35 2.42 -9.19 -3.39
C LYS A 35 2.05 -8.81 -1.97
N PHE A 36 2.98 -8.20 -1.23
CA PHE A 36 2.69 -7.70 0.10
C PHE A 36 3.50 -6.44 0.43
N ASP A 37 3.03 -5.70 1.41
CA ASP A 37 3.80 -4.67 2.10
C ASP A 37 3.85 -4.96 3.60
N ILE A 38 4.80 -4.37 4.32
CA ILE A 38 4.91 -4.47 5.78
C ILE A 38 4.50 -3.15 6.42
N ARG A 39 3.52 -3.20 7.32
CA ARG A 39 3.16 -2.08 8.19
C ARG A 39 3.90 -2.19 9.51
N ILE A 40 4.72 -1.18 9.79
CA ILE A 40 5.43 -1.01 11.05
C ILE A 40 4.94 0.29 11.71
N TYR A 41 4.77 0.26 13.03
CA TYR A 41 4.34 1.43 13.80
C TYR A 41 5.53 2.08 14.49
N THR A 42 5.61 3.41 14.37
CA THR A 42 6.67 4.21 15.00
C THR A 42 6.04 5.35 15.79
N LEU A 43 6.49 5.56 17.02
CA LEU A 43 6.13 6.70 17.87
C LEU A 43 7.31 7.68 17.93
N VAL A 44 7.13 8.90 17.46
CA VAL A 44 8.12 9.98 17.61
C VAL A 44 7.73 10.82 18.82
N THR A 45 8.65 10.95 19.78
CA THR A 45 8.43 11.67 21.05
C THR A 45 9.21 12.97 21.15
N SER A 46 10.22 13.15 20.31
CA SER A 46 10.99 14.39 20.22
C SER A 46 11.66 14.47 18.85
N TYR A 47 11.79 15.67 18.29
CA TYR A 47 12.50 15.94 17.04
C TYR A 47 13.88 16.55 17.27
N ASN A 48 14.13 17.14 18.44
CA ASN A 48 15.42 17.70 18.82
C ASN A 48 15.66 17.59 20.34
N PRO A 49 16.39 16.57 20.83
CA PRO A 49 17.01 15.51 20.04
C PRO A 49 15.96 14.55 19.45
N LEU A 50 16.25 13.95 18.30
CA LEU A 50 15.34 12.95 17.70
C LEU A 50 15.18 11.74 18.64
N ARG A 51 13.96 11.45 19.04
CA ARG A 51 13.61 10.27 19.84
C ARG A 51 12.41 9.55 19.23
N MET A 52 12.66 8.37 18.67
CA MET A 52 11.66 7.51 18.04
C MET A 52 11.65 6.10 18.62
N TRP A 53 10.48 5.48 18.65
CA TRP A 53 10.24 4.16 19.21
C TRP A 53 9.55 3.29 18.18
N LEU A 54 10.12 2.11 17.89
CA LEU A 54 9.46 1.12 17.05
C LEU A 54 8.54 0.26 17.91
N TYR A 55 7.28 0.13 17.52
CA TYR A 55 6.40 -0.82 18.17
C TYR A 55 6.86 -2.25 17.87
N ARG A 56 6.73 -3.14 18.87
CA ARG A 56 7.20 -4.53 18.75
C ARG A 56 6.42 -5.34 17.72
N GLU A 57 5.15 -4.98 17.54
CA GLU A 57 4.26 -5.64 16.59
C GLU A 57 4.06 -4.83 15.32
N GLY A 58 3.81 -5.55 14.25
CA GLY A 58 3.42 -5.03 12.94
C GLY A 58 2.69 -6.14 12.19
N PHE A 59 2.40 -5.90 10.91
CA PHE A 59 1.85 -6.94 10.05
C PHE A 59 2.16 -6.71 8.59
N ALA A 60 2.26 -7.80 7.84
CA ALA A 60 2.22 -7.75 6.39
C ALA A 60 0.78 -7.71 5.89
N ARG A 61 0.53 -6.89 4.87
CA ARG A 61 -0.73 -6.86 4.11
C ARG A 61 -0.49 -7.49 2.75
N LEU A 62 -1.16 -8.59 2.48
CA LEU A 62 -1.04 -9.33 1.24
C LEU A 62 -2.14 -8.88 0.27
N SER A 63 -1.85 -8.92 -1.03
CA SER A 63 -2.86 -8.83 -2.07
C SER A 63 -3.82 -10.04 -1.98
N GLY A 64 -5.05 -9.88 -2.45
CA GLY A 64 -6.02 -10.96 -2.59
C GLY A 64 -5.65 -11.91 -3.72
N THR A 65 -5.08 -11.37 -4.80
CA THR A 65 -4.73 -12.06 -6.04
C THR A 65 -3.24 -12.38 -6.12
N ARG A 66 -2.88 -13.44 -6.86
CA ARG A 66 -1.48 -13.76 -7.18
C ARG A 66 -0.86 -12.66 -8.05
N TYR A 67 0.42 -12.40 -7.82
CA TYR A 67 1.18 -11.42 -8.58
C TYR A 67 1.38 -11.87 -10.03
N THR A 68 1.14 -10.96 -10.97
CA THR A 68 1.55 -11.07 -12.38
C THR A 68 2.01 -9.70 -12.85
N SER A 69 2.97 -9.65 -13.76
CA SER A 69 3.40 -8.40 -14.41
C SER A 69 2.66 -8.13 -15.73
N GLU A 70 1.78 -9.03 -16.15
CA GLU A 70 1.09 -8.97 -17.45
C GLU A 70 -0.08 -7.98 -17.47
N SER A 71 -0.59 -7.57 -16.29
CA SER A 71 -1.78 -6.72 -16.16
C SER A 71 -1.55 -5.64 -15.11
N ILE A 72 -0.82 -4.59 -15.49
CA ILE A 72 -0.43 -3.50 -14.56
C ILE A 72 -1.63 -2.68 -14.07
N GLU A 73 -2.72 -2.68 -14.85
CA GLU A 73 -3.97 -2.00 -14.54
C GLU A 73 -4.77 -2.71 -13.44
N ASP A 74 -4.50 -4.00 -13.18
CA ASP A 74 -5.19 -4.75 -12.14
C ASP A 74 -4.69 -4.34 -10.74
N THR A 75 -5.35 -3.34 -10.19
CA THR A 75 -5.04 -2.83 -8.84
C THR A 75 -5.14 -3.90 -7.75
N TYR A 76 -5.92 -4.97 -7.92
CA TYR A 76 -6.02 -6.04 -6.92
C TYR A 76 -4.78 -6.92 -6.84
N VAL A 77 -4.00 -6.99 -7.93
CA VAL A 77 -2.69 -7.63 -8.02
C VAL A 77 -1.60 -6.73 -7.44
N HIS A 78 -1.66 -5.44 -7.76
CA HIS A 78 -0.54 -4.51 -7.55
C HIS A 78 -0.62 -3.65 -6.27
N ILE A 79 -1.81 -3.42 -5.72
CA ILE A 79 -2.05 -2.51 -4.58
C ILE A 79 -2.56 -3.30 -3.37
N THR A 80 -1.79 -3.32 -2.29
CA THR A 80 -2.07 -4.12 -1.08
C THR A 80 -2.98 -3.42 -0.06
N ASN A 81 -3.41 -2.18 -0.34
CA ASN A 81 -4.24 -1.40 0.57
C ASN A 81 -5.61 -2.06 0.79
N ASN A 82 -6.02 -2.21 2.05
CA ASN A 82 -7.33 -2.78 2.40
C ASN A 82 -8.51 -2.05 1.73
N ALA A 83 -8.41 -0.74 1.51
CA ALA A 83 -9.45 0.05 0.85
C ALA A 83 -9.69 -0.40 -0.61
N ILE A 84 -8.64 -0.85 -1.30
CA ILE A 84 -8.74 -1.41 -2.65
C ILE A 84 -9.15 -2.89 -2.55
N GLN A 85 -8.46 -3.65 -1.71
CA GLN A 85 -8.64 -5.11 -1.61
C GLN A 85 -10.05 -5.53 -1.19
N LYS A 86 -10.72 -4.75 -0.32
CA LYS A 86 -12.11 -5.02 0.11
C LYS A 86 -13.13 -4.99 -1.03
N ASN A 87 -12.82 -4.28 -2.10
CA ASN A 87 -13.69 -4.15 -3.27
C ASN A 87 -13.38 -5.21 -4.34
N ALA A 88 -12.47 -6.16 -4.07
CA ALA A 88 -12.16 -7.22 -5.01
C ALA A 88 -13.36 -8.19 -5.13
N PRO A 89 -13.68 -8.69 -6.34
CA PRO A 89 -14.82 -9.59 -6.55
C PRO A 89 -14.86 -10.82 -5.64
N ASN A 90 -13.68 -11.34 -5.27
CA ASN A 90 -13.52 -12.53 -4.44
C ASN A 90 -12.96 -12.22 -3.05
N TYR A 91 -13.15 -10.98 -2.57
CA TYR A 91 -12.73 -10.59 -1.23
C TYR A 91 -13.41 -11.44 -0.17
N ASP A 92 -12.62 -11.87 0.79
CA ASP A 92 -13.07 -12.71 1.90
C ASP A 92 -12.26 -12.28 3.14
N PRO A 93 -12.88 -11.65 4.14
CA PRO A 93 -12.16 -11.14 5.30
C PRO A 93 -11.41 -12.23 6.07
N ASP A 94 -11.82 -13.49 5.94
CA ASP A 94 -11.27 -14.62 6.68
C ASP A 94 -10.10 -15.31 5.94
N LYS A 95 -9.87 -14.98 4.66
CA LYS A 95 -8.74 -15.51 3.87
C LYS A 95 -7.34 -15.07 4.33
N GLY A 96 -7.24 -14.32 5.43
CA GLY A 96 -5.96 -14.06 6.09
C GLY A 96 -5.02 -13.17 5.28
N TYR A 97 -5.53 -12.11 4.66
CA TYR A 97 -4.73 -11.10 3.94
C TYR A 97 -3.82 -10.26 4.84
N LYS A 98 -3.84 -10.52 6.16
CA LYS A 98 -2.96 -9.90 7.14
C LYS A 98 -2.17 -10.97 7.87
N TRP A 99 -0.85 -10.88 7.79
CA TRP A 99 0.06 -11.78 8.50
C TRP A 99 0.76 -11.02 9.61
N SER A 100 0.77 -11.56 10.82
CA SER A 100 1.59 -11.02 11.90
C SER A 100 3.08 -11.08 11.52
N MET A 101 3.89 -10.19 12.09
CA MET A 101 5.34 -10.22 11.88
C MET A 101 5.97 -11.57 12.28
N GLY A 102 5.43 -12.22 13.31
CA GLY A 102 5.83 -13.57 13.69
C GLY A 102 5.64 -14.59 12.56
N ARG A 103 4.48 -14.55 11.88
CA ARG A 103 4.19 -15.44 10.74
C ARG A 103 5.08 -15.13 9.53
N VAL A 104 5.33 -13.86 9.25
CA VAL A 104 6.27 -13.43 8.20
C VAL A 104 7.68 -13.96 8.50
N ARG A 105 8.14 -13.81 9.74
CA ARG A 105 9.45 -14.31 10.18
C ARG A 105 9.55 -15.83 10.03
N GLN A 106 8.55 -16.58 10.49
CA GLN A 106 8.50 -18.03 10.32
C GLN A 106 8.57 -18.45 8.85
N PHE A 107 7.81 -17.77 7.98
CA PHE A 107 7.85 -18.04 6.53
C PHE A 107 9.24 -17.78 5.94
N LEU A 108 9.88 -16.66 6.29
CA LEU A 108 11.21 -16.32 5.78
C LEU A 108 12.27 -17.31 6.26
N ILE A 109 12.23 -17.72 7.53
CA ILE A 109 13.13 -18.74 8.08
C ILE A 109 12.90 -20.08 7.40
N ALA A 110 11.64 -20.52 7.23
CA ALA A 110 11.36 -21.79 6.56
C ALA A 110 11.80 -21.80 5.09
N LYS A 111 11.75 -20.65 4.40
CA LYS A 111 12.08 -20.55 2.98
C LYS A 111 13.56 -20.30 2.69
N HIS A 112 14.27 -19.59 3.58
CA HIS A 112 15.64 -19.12 3.36
C HIS A 112 16.61 -19.45 4.49
N GLY A 113 16.12 -19.96 5.62
CA GLY A 113 16.97 -20.36 6.74
C GLY A 113 17.85 -21.54 6.34
N GLN A 114 19.16 -21.34 6.46
CA GLN A 114 20.15 -22.42 6.50
C GLN A 114 20.23 -22.98 7.92
#